data_AF-A0A662GIM1-F1
#
_entry.id   AF-A0A662GIM1-F1
#
_cell.length_a   1.000
_cell.length_b   1.000
_cell.length_c   1.000
_cell.angle_alpha   90.00
_cell.angle_beta   90.00
_cell.angle_gamma   90.00
#
_symmetry.space_group_name_H-M   'P 1'
#
loop_
_entity.id
_entity.type
_entity.pdbx_description
1 polymer ?
#
loop_
_entity_poly.entity_id
_entity_poly.type
_entity_poly.pdbx_seq_one_letter_code
_entity_poly.pdbx_strand_id
1 'polypeptide(L)'
;MPKPGYMIGEVYKNLLKKRATILYPFKEKELVHLPEGFRGKLVFHRDKCIGCQMCFRVCPAQAIKIIEDEKGKRPVFFMYRCIYCASCAEYCPVKAIEVS
;
A
#
# COMPACT_ATOMS: atom_id res chain seq x y z
N MET A 1 7.18 -38.64 15.92
CA MET A 1 6.05 -37.86 16.46
C MET A 1 6.53 -37.08 17.67
N PRO A 2 6.20 -35.79 17.80
CA PRO A 2 6.50 -35.04 19.02
C PRO A 2 5.82 -35.71 20.22
N LYS A 3 6.54 -35.79 21.35
CA LYS A 3 5.99 -36.37 22.59
C LYS A 3 4.85 -35.48 23.11
N PRO A 4 3.75 -36.06 23.63
CA PRO A 4 2.69 -35.28 24.27
C PRO A 4 3.28 -34.41 25.39
N GLY A 5 3.01 -33.10 25.38
CA GLY A 5 3.44 -32.17 26.43
C GLY A 5 4.76 -31.41 26.21
N TYR A 6 5.45 -31.60 25.07
CA TYR A 6 6.70 -30.89 24.76
C TYR A 6 6.60 -29.35 24.83
N MET A 7 5.41 -28.78 24.62
CA MET A 7 5.20 -27.32 24.63
C MET A 7 4.70 -26.73 25.97
N ILE A 8 4.50 -27.55 27.01
CA ILE A 8 3.90 -27.07 28.29
C ILE A 8 4.73 -25.95 28.95
N GLY A 9 6.06 -26.06 28.94
CA GLY A 9 6.93 -25.04 29.51
C GLY A 9 6.86 -23.70 28.77
N GLU A 10 6.65 -23.74 27.46
CA GLU A 10 6.53 -22.53 26.62
C GLU A 10 5.16 -21.88 26.78
N VAL A 11 4.10 -22.68 26.94
CA VAL A 11 2.75 -22.20 27.27
C VAL A 11 2.76 -21.45 28.58
N TYR A 12 3.36 -22.01 29.64
CA TYR A 12 3.41 -21.36 30.95
C TYR A 12 4.14 -20.01 30.91
N LYS A 13 5.25 -19.93 30.18
CA LYS A 13 6.01 -18.68 30.00
C LYS A 13 5.25 -17.61 29.24
N ASN A 14 4.44 -17.99 28.25
CA ASN A 14 3.75 -17.04 27.38
C ASN A 14 2.35 -16.65 27.88
N LEU A 15 1.72 -17.46 28.74
CA LEU A 15 0.42 -17.15 29.35
C LEU A 15 0.44 -15.85 30.16
N LEU A 16 1.55 -15.55 30.83
CA LEU A 16 1.73 -14.36 31.69
C LEU A 16 2.23 -13.11 30.95
N LYS A 17 2.67 -13.24 29.69
CA LYS A 17 3.16 -12.10 28.90
C LYS A 17 2.00 -11.33 28.29
N LYS A 18 2.21 -10.03 28.01
CA LYS A 18 1.27 -9.26 27.18
C LYS A 18 1.15 -9.91 25.81
N ARG A 19 -0.05 -9.86 25.23
CA ARG A 19 -0.32 -10.36 23.89
C ARG A 19 0.69 -9.80 22.88
N ALA A 20 1.15 -10.65 21.98
CA ALA A 20 1.95 -10.23 20.83
C ALA A 20 1.11 -9.53 19.75
N THR A 21 -0.21 -9.68 19.79
CA THR A 21 -1.14 -9.15 18.78
C THR A 21 -1.58 -7.71 19.06
N ILE A 22 -1.81 -6.97 17.97
CA ILE A 22 -2.40 -5.64 17.98
C ILE A 22 -3.92 -5.80 17.77
N LEU A 23 -4.75 -5.09 18.55
CA LEU A 23 -6.20 -5.10 18.35
C LEU A 23 -6.60 -4.06 17.30
N TYR A 24 -6.60 -4.47 16.03
CA TYR A 24 -7.20 -3.67 14.96
C TYR A 24 -8.73 -3.79 15.01
N PRO A 25 -9.54 -2.71 14.86
CA PRO A 25 -9.19 -1.29 14.72
C PRO A 25 -9.20 -0.50 16.05
N PHE A 26 -9.50 -1.15 17.18
CA PHE A 26 -9.87 -0.49 18.45
C PHE A 26 -8.71 0.03 19.30
N LYS A 27 -7.49 -0.45 19.10
CA LYS A 27 -6.30 0.01 19.82
C LYS A 27 -5.33 0.66 18.85
N GLU A 28 -4.81 1.83 19.25
CA GLU A 28 -4.26 2.88 18.40
C GLU A 28 -3.42 2.38 17.23
N LYS A 29 -3.80 2.82 16.02
CA LYS A 29 -3.05 2.69 14.75
C LYS A 29 -1.56 2.98 14.89
N GLU A 30 -1.20 3.78 15.88
CA GLU A 30 0.15 4.25 16.22
C GLU A 30 1.12 3.11 16.55
N LEU A 31 0.65 1.91 16.86
CA LEU A 31 1.51 0.73 17.08
C LEU A 31 1.94 0.04 15.78
N VAL A 32 1.31 0.35 14.64
CA VAL A 32 1.70 -0.20 13.35
C VAL A 32 2.84 0.67 12.80
N HIS A 33 4.07 0.24 13.06
CA HIS A 33 5.24 0.83 12.42
C HIS A 33 5.19 0.52 10.92
N LEU A 34 4.92 1.55 10.10
CA LEU A 34 5.06 1.44 8.66
C LEU A 34 6.54 1.64 8.33
N PRO A 35 7.19 0.70 7.63
CA PRO A 35 8.58 0.87 7.23
C PRO A 35 8.73 2.04 6.26
N GLU A 36 9.93 2.63 6.22
CA GLU A 36 10.26 3.65 5.23
C GLU A 36 10.08 3.07 3.81
N GLY A 37 9.34 3.78 2.96
CA GLY A 37 9.04 3.32 1.59
C GLY A 37 7.85 2.34 1.48
N PHE A 38 6.99 2.26 2.50
CA PHE A 38 5.73 1.53 2.38
C PHE A 38 4.91 2.02 1.17
N ARG A 39 4.43 1.05 0.37
CA ARG A 39 3.68 1.31 -0.87
C ARG A 39 2.21 1.01 -0.62
N GLY A 40 1.50 1.95 0.00
CA GLY A 40 0.08 1.82 0.32
C GLY A 40 -0.80 2.76 -0.49
N LYS A 41 -1.30 3.80 0.16
CA LYS A 41 -2.26 4.75 -0.41
C LYS A 41 -1.62 5.53 -1.55
N LEU A 42 -2.28 5.49 -2.70
CA LEU A 42 -1.91 6.27 -3.88
C LEU A 42 -2.57 7.65 -3.82
N VAL A 43 -1.74 8.70 -3.88
CA VAL A 43 -2.16 10.11 -3.86
C VAL A 43 -1.84 10.71 -5.22
N PHE A 44 -2.83 11.36 -5.84
CA PHE A 44 -2.69 11.98 -7.15
C PHE A 44 -2.92 13.48 -7.06
N HIS A 45 -1.93 14.25 -7.48
CA HIS A 45 -1.96 15.71 -7.53
C HIS A 45 -2.29 16.17 -8.96
N ARG A 46 -3.53 16.62 -9.16
CA ARG A 46 -4.01 17.06 -10.47
C ARG A 46 -3.21 18.24 -11.02
N ASP A 47 -2.82 19.18 -10.17
CA ASP A 47 -2.16 20.43 -10.59
C ASP A 47 -0.77 20.21 -11.18
N LYS A 48 -0.09 19.12 -10.79
CA LYS A 48 1.22 18.73 -11.33
C LYS A 48 1.11 17.91 -12.63
N CYS A 49 -0.06 17.37 -12.95
CA CYS A 49 -0.20 16.38 -14.01
C CYS A 49 -0.26 17.03 -15.41
N ILE A 50 0.71 16.70 -16.26
CA ILE A 50 0.79 17.19 -17.65
C ILE A 50 0.12 16.28 -18.70
N GLY A 51 -0.54 15.20 -18.28
CA GLY A 51 -1.25 14.31 -19.22
C GLY A 51 -0.37 13.48 -20.17
N CYS A 52 0.88 13.20 -19.81
CA CYS A 52 1.85 12.46 -20.65
C CYS A 52 1.55 10.96 -20.84
N GLN A 53 0.61 10.40 -20.09
CA GLN A 53 0.17 8.98 -20.18
C GLN A 53 1.25 7.93 -19.86
N MET A 54 2.41 8.33 -19.32
CA MET A 54 3.46 7.36 -18.94
C MET A 54 2.99 6.38 -17.87
N CYS A 55 2.25 6.86 -16.87
CA CYS A 55 1.66 6.03 -15.81
C CYS A 55 0.79 4.89 -16.36
N PHE A 56 0.06 5.14 -17.46
CA PHE A 56 -0.76 4.13 -18.13
C PHE A 56 0.10 3.05 -18.80
N ARG A 57 1.15 3.46 -19.53
CA ARG A 57 2.03 2.54 -20.27
C ARG A 57 2.85 1.63 -19.36
N VAL A 58 3.30 2.14 -18.21
CA VAL A 58 4.14 1.39 -17.28
C VAL A 58 3.35 0.51 -16.31
N CYS A 59 2.02 0.59 -16.30
CA CYS A 59 1.21 -0.15 -15.33
C CYS A 59 1.10 -1.64 -15.71
N PRO A 60 1.71 -2.57 -14.96
CA PRO A 60 1.67 -4.00 -15.30
C PRO A 60 0.27 -4.60 -15.15
N ALA A 61 -0.55 -4.06 -14.24
CA ALA A 61 -1.90 -4.55 -13.96
C ALA A 61 -2.99 -3.87 -14.80
N GLN A 62 -2.62 -2.96 -15.72
CA GLN A 62 -3.55 -2.16 -16.52
C GLN A 62 -4.67 -1.52 -15.65
N ALA A 63 -4.28 -1.05 -14.47
CA ALA A 63 -5.18 -0.50 -13.45
C ALA A 63 -5.50 0.99 -13.67
N ILE A 64 -5.06 1.58 -14.78
CA ILE A 64 -5.18 3.00 -15.06
C ILE A 64 -5.94 3.17 -16.36
N LYS A 65 -6.84 4.15 -16.44
CA LYS A 65 -7.47 4.60 -17.69
C LYS A 65 -7.22 6.08 -17.86
N ILE A 66 -6.92 6.50 -19.09
CA ILE A 66 -6.79 7.92 -19.42
C ILE A 66 -8.16 8.44 -19.85
N ILE A 67 -8.58 9.55 -19.25
CA ILE A 67 -9.75 10.32 -19.65
C ILE A 67 -9.33 11.75 -19.96
N GLU A 68 -10.15 12.45 -20.71
CA GLU A 68 -9.92 13.83 -21.12
C GLU A 68 -11.02 14.70 -20.52
N ASP A 69 -10.62 15.73 -19.78
CA ASP A 69 -11.50 16.74 -19.20
C ASP A 69 -11.13 18.12 -19.79
N GLU A 70 -11.83 19.17 -19.37
CA GLU A 70 -11.55 20.57 -19.74
C GLU A 70 -10.11 21.01 -19.40
N LYS A 71 -9.49 20.40 -18.38
CA LYS A 71 -8.09 20.64 -17.97
C LYS A 71 -7.08 19.72 -18.68
N GLY A 72 -7.50 19.03 -19.74
CA GLY A 72 -6.68 18.07 -20.49
C GLY A 72 -6.69 16.65 -19.90
N LYS A 73 -5.81 15.80 -20.43
CA LYS A 73 -5.79 14.35 -20.13
C LYS A 73 -5.39 14.06 -18.67
N ARG A 74 -6.04 13.09 -18.03
CA ARG A 74 -5.70 12.59 -16.69
C ARG A 74 -5.89 11.09 -16.52
N PRO A 75 -5.12 10.48 -15.61
CA PRO A 75 -5.36 9.09 -15.19
C PRO A 75 -6.54 8.98 -14.22
N VAL A 76 -7.30 7.91 -14.36
CA VAL A 76 -8.25 7.36 -13.38
C VAL A 76 -7.71 6.03 -12.92
N PHE A 77 -7.57 5.86 -11.60
CA PHE A 77 -6.99 4.67 -10.99
C PHE A 77 -8.10 3.72 -10.52
N PHE A 78 -8.08 2.50 -11.04
CA PHE A 78 -8.92 1.41 -10.59
C PHE A 78 -8.23 0.66 -9.46
N MET A 79 -8.50 1.08 -8.22
CA MET A 79 -7.82 0.55 -7.03
C MET A 79 -8.01 -0.96 -6.84
N TYR A 80 -9.13 -1.52 -7.32
CA TYR A 80 -9.39 -2.96 -7.27
C TYR A 80 -8.49 -3.80 -8.21
N ARG A 81 -7.81 -3.17 -9.19
CA ARG A 81 -6.80 -3.81 -10.05
C ARG A 81 -5.36 -3.47 -9.65
N CYS A 82 -5.19 -2.49 -8.77
CA CYS A 82 -3.86 -2.00 -8.41
C CYS A 82 -3.12 -3.03 -7.56
N ILE A 83 -1.89 -3.37 -7.96
CA ILE A 83 -1.00 -4.28 -7.22
C ILE A 83 0.03 -3.53 -6.34
N TYR A 84 -0.12 -2.20 -6.20
CA TYR A 84 0.75 -1.35 -5.37
C TYR A 84 2.25 -1.43 -5.71
N CYS A 85 2.59 -1.66 -6.98
CA CYS A 85 3.97 -1.76 -7.46
C CYS A 85 4.73 -0.41 -7.50
N ALA A 86 4.06 0.73 -7.31
CA ALA A 86 4.63 2.08 -7.37
C ALA A 86 5.26 2.54 -8.70
N SER A 87 5.25 1.72 -9.76
CA SER A 87 5.86 2.10 -11.06
C SER A 87 5.26 3.39 -11.65
N CYS A 88 3.97 3.65 -11.45
CA CYS A 88 3.37 4.89 -11.92
C CYS A 88 3.90 6.15 -11.21
N ALA A 89 4.33 6.04 -9.95
CA ALA A 89 4.96 7.12 -9.20
C ALA A 89 6.42 7.32 -9.62
N GLU A 90 7.17 6.22 -9.77
CA GLU A 90 8.58 6.22 -10.16
C GLU A 90 8.81 6.82 -11.56
N TYR A 91 7.97 6.44 -12.53
CA TYR A 91 8.07 6.92 -13.91
C TYR A 91 7.38 8.27 -14.15
N CYS A 92 6.79 8.90 -13.13
CA CYS A 92 6.14 10.20 -13.32
C CYS A 92 7.21 11.32 -13.37
N PRO A 93 7.40 12.00 -14.52
CA PRO A 93 8.48 12.98 -14.67
C PRO A 93 8.27 14.22 -13.79
N VAL A 94 7.01 14.52 -13.49
CA VAL A 94 6.56 15.68 -12.70
C VAL A 94 6.20 15.32 -11.27
N LYS A 95 6.40 14.06 -10.86
CA LYS A 95 6.06 13.53 -9.52
C LYS A 95 4.64 13.94 -9.08
N ALA A 96 3.67 13.76 -9.97
CA ALA A 96 2.25 14.02 -9.71
C ALA A 96 1.56 12.88 -8.94
N ILE A 97 2.22 11.74 -8.78
CA ILE A 97 1.69 10.55 -8.12
C ILE A 97 2.64 10.19 -6.97
N GLU A 98 2.09 10.04 -5.77
CA GLU A 98 2.81 9.66 -4.55
C GLU A 98 2.19 8.37 -3.99
N VAL A 99 3.03 7.52 -3.39
CA VAL A 99 2.60 6.30 -2.70
C VAL A 99 3.06 6.39 -1.24
N SER A 100 2.15 6.09 -0.31
CA SER A 100 2.34 6.25 1.15
C SER A 100 1.86 5.06 1.94
#